data_AF-A0A662I107-F1
#
_entry.id   AF-A0A662I107-F1
#
_cell.length_a   1.000
_cell.length_b   1.000
_cell.length_c   1.000
_cell.angle_alpha   90.00
_cell.angle_beta   90.00
_cell.angle_gamma   90.00
#
_symmetry.space_group_name_H-M   'P 1'
#
loop_
_entity.id
_entity.type
_entity.pdbx_description
1 polymer ?
#
loop_
_entity_poly.entity_id
_entity_poly.type
_entity_poly.pdbx_seq_one_letter_code
_entity_poly.pdbx_strand_id
1 'polypeptide(L)'
;MLDIIEETREIKLFVLETNGIIFGANKSFMKEVLDYSKVYTRISIKAGEPESLTWRTGAEGRFYELPFKAVKYFNDKAEPLKRFRVAAMTDPRIMSSSERKKLLGGYGKLTLF
;
A
#
# COMPACT_ATOMS: atom_id res chain seq x y z
N MET A 1 -8.73 16.96 5.41
CA MET A 1 -9.11 15.77 6.22
C MET A 1 -7.96 15.35 7.13
N LEU A 2 -6.76 15.09 6.59
CA LEU A 2 -5.59 14.75 7.41
C LEU A 2 -5.17 15.90 8.36
N ASP A 3 -5.35 17.15 7.96
CA ASP A 3 -5.11 18.31 8.83
C ASP A 3 -5.99 18.28 10.09
N ILE A 4 -7.28 17.96 9.92
CA ILE A 4 -8.22 17.82 11.03
C ILE A 4 -7.76 16.71 11.98
N ILE A 5 -7.29 15.58 11.45
CA ILE A 5 -6.75 14.47 12.24
C ILE A 5 -5.51 14.92 13.04
N GLU A 6 -4.61 15.66 12.40
CA GLU A 6 -3.39 16.18 13.01
C GLU A 6 -3.68 17.18 14.14
N GLU A 7 -4.71 18.01 13.98
CA GLU A 7 -5.12 19.00 14.98
C GLU A 7 -5.95 18.40 16.13
N THR A 8 -6.70 17.32 15.88
CA THR A 8 -7.60 16.70 16.87
C THR A 8 -6.81 15.98 17.96
N ARG A 9 -6.81 16.50 19.19
CA ARG A 9 -5.97 16.01 20.30
C ARG A 9 -6.31 14.58 20.74
N GLU A 10 -7.57 14.19 20.61
CA GLU A 10 -8.13 12.90 21.01
C GLU A 10 -7.63 11.78 20.08
N ILE A 11 -7.37 12.11 18.81
CA ILE A 11 -6.80 11.16 17.86
C ILE A 11 -5.29 11.10 18.09
N LYS A 12 -4.82 9.89 18.45
CA LYS A 12 -3.39 9.60 18.66
C LYS A 12 -2.74 8.84 17.50
N LEU A 13 -3.56 8.14 16.72
CA LEU A 13 -3.14 7.32 15.60
C LEU A 13 -4.27 7.28 14.57
N PHE A 14 -3.92 7.51 13.31
CA PHE A 14 -4.82 7.32 12.18
C PHE A 14 -4.19 6.34 11.20
N VAL A 15 -4.88 5.24 10.93
CA VAL A 15 -4.40 4.23 9.98
C VAL A 15 -4.96 4.55 8.60
N LEU A 16 -4.11 5.05 7.71
CA LEU A 16 -4.46 5.28 6.31
C LEU A 16 -4.33 3.98 5.53
N GLU A 17 -5.45 3.32 5.29
CA GLU A 17 -5.51 2.11 4.48
C GLU A 17 -5.73 2.44 3.00
N THR A 18 -4.86 1.91 2.13
CA THR A 18 -4.92 2.17 0.69
C THR A 18 -4.40 0.97 -0.10
N ASN A 19 -4.71 0.89 -1.40
CA ASN A 19 -4.05 -0.04 -2.31
C ASN A 19 -2.67 0.46 -2.79
N GLY A 20 -2.31 1.73 -2.51
CA GLY A 20 -1.02 2.30 -2.85
C GLY A 20 -0.88 2.81 -4.30
N ILE A 21 -1.89 2.68 -5.17
CA ILE A 21 -1.80 3.11 -6.58
C ILE A 21 -1.36 4.59 -6.69
N ILE A 22 -1.99 5.49 -5.94
CA ILE A 22 -1.71 6.93 -5.97
C ILE A 22 -0.25 7.22 -5.58
N PHE A 23 0.26 6.54 -4.54
CA PHE A 23 1.63 6.71 -4.08
C PHE A 23 2.66 6.16 -5.08
N GLY A 24 2.32 5.07 -5.77
CA GLY A 24 3.17 4.50 -6.82
C GLY A 24 3.23 5.40 -8.05
N ALA A 25 2.10 6.02 -8.41
CA ALA A 25 1.99 6.97 -9.51
C ALA A 25 2.77 8.26 -9.22
N ASN A 26 2.60 8.84 -8.03
CA ASN A 26 3.26 10.07 -7.64
C ASN A 26 3.76 10.02 -6.18
N LYS A 27 5.09 10.07 -6.03
CA LYS A 27 5.77 10.06 -4.74
C LYS A 27 5.53 11.32 -3.90
N SER A 28 5.02 12.43 -4.45
CA SER A 28 4.73 13.63 -3.66
C SER A 28 3.68 13.36 -2.58
N PHE A 29 2.63 12.61 -2.93
CA PHE A 29 1.58 12.21 -1.99
C PHE A 29 2.11 11.38 -0.81
N MET A 30 3.14 10.56 -1.05
CA MET A 30 3.79 9.82 0.04
C MET A 30 4.53 10.76 0.99
N LYS A 31 5.21 11.80 0.47
CA LYS A 31 5.86 12.82 1.32
C LYS A 31 4.84 13.59 2.14
N GLU A 32 3.78 14.08 1.49
CA GLU A 32 2.68 14.81 2.14
C GLU A 32 2.08 13.99 3.28
N VAL A 33 1.85 12.69 3.08
CA VAL A 33 1.33 11.80 4.13
C VAL A 33 2.32 11.60 5.28
N LEU A 34 3.62 11.54 5.00
CA LEU A 34 4.65 11.38 6.03
C LEU A 34 4.84 12.63 6.89
N ASP A 35 4.44 13.81 6.42
CA ASP A 35 4.52 15.05 7.20
C ASP A 35 3.54 15.06 8.40
N TYR A 36 2.45 14.28 8.37
CA TYR A 36 1.47 14.21 9.45
C TYR A 36 1.88 13.24 10.56
N SER A 37 2.24 13.69 11.75
CA SER A 37 2.82 12.84 12.81
C SER A 37 1.94 11.66 13.25
N LYS A 38 0.62 11.79 13.12
CA LYS A 38 -0.36 10.77 13.57
C LYS A 38 -0.70 9.71 12.54
N VAL A 39 -0.24 9.86 11.29
CA VAL A 39 -0.64 8.97 10.19
C VAL A 39 0.29 7.76 10.11
N TYR A 40 -0.32 6.58 10.14
CA TYR A 40 0.31 5.30 9.87
C TYR A 40 -0.25 4.70 8.60
N THR A 41 0.58 4.49 7.58
CA THR A 41 0.09 4.05 6.27
C THR A 41 0.12 2.53 6.17
N ARG A 42 -0.99 1.93 5.73
CA ARG A 42 -1.05 0.51 5.38
C ARG A 42 -1.37 0.34 3.89
N ILE A 43 -0.40 -0.18 3.13
CA ILE A 43 -0.61 -0.50 1.71
C ILE A 43 -1.06 -1.95 1.60
N SER A 44 -2.30 -2.15 1.17
CA SER A 44 -2.91 -3.45 0.91
C SER A 44 -2.80 -3.82 -0.56
N ILE A 45 -1.93 -4.77 -0.92
CA ILE A 45 -1.92 -5.30 -2.30
C ILE A 45 -3.06 -6.30 -2.44
N LYS A 46 -3.83 -6.13 -3.51
CA LYS A 46 -5.10 -6.82 -3.71
C LYS A 46 -5.06 -7.92 -4.77
N ALA A 47 -3.99 -8.03 -5.54
CA ALA A 47 -3.90 -8.96 -6.65
C ALA A 47 -2.46 -9.36 -6.94
N GLY A 48 -2.27 -10.57 -7.45
CA GLY A 48 -0.99 -11.07 -7.96
C GLY A 48 -0.86 -11.00 -9.48
N GLU A 49 -1.88 -10.49 -10.17
CA GLU A 49 -1.96 -10.37 -11.64
C GLU A 49 -2.80 -9.13 -12.04
N PRO A 50 -2.55 -8.50 -13.20
CA PRO A 50 -3.30 -7.32 -13.68
C PRO A 50 -4.82 -7.52 -13.84
N GLU A 51 -5.24 -8.67 -14.34
CA GLU A 51 -6.64 -9.04 -14.56
C GLU A 51 -7.36 -9.14 -13.22
N SER A 52 -6.69 -9.76 -12.26
CA SER A 52 -7.14 -9.89 -10.87
C SER A 52 -7.25 -8.55 -10.14
N LEU A 53 -6.37 -7.57 -10.46
CA LEU A 53 -6.49 -6.21 -9.94
C LEU A 53 -7.77 -5.56 -10.47
N THR A 54 -7.99 -5.67 -11.78
CA THR A 54 -9.16 -5.09 -12.46
C THR A 54 -10.45 -5.66 -11.88
N TRP A 55 -10.55 -6.99 -11.82
CA TRP A 55 -11.73 -7.68 -11.31
C TRP A 55 -12.07 -7.30 -9.86
N ARG A 56 -11.07 -7.12 -8.98
CA ARG A 56 -11.31 -6.86 -7.54
C ARG A 56 -11.48 -5.42 -7.14
N THR A 57 -10.90 -4.51 -7.92
CA THR A 57 -10.78 -3.11 -7.50
C THR A 57 -11.43 -2.14 -8.46
N GLY A 58 -11.76 -2.59 -9.68
CA GLY A 58 -12.17 -1.72 -10.78
C GLY A 58 -11.04 -0.88 -11.37
N ALA A 59 -9.82 -0.93 -10.82
CA ALA A 59 -8.67 -0.23 -11.37
C ALA A 59 -8.14 -0.94 -12.61
N GLU A 60 -7.72 -0.19 -13.62
CA GLU A 60 -7.15 -0.77 -14.83
C GLU A 60 -5.89 -1.61 -14.54
N GLY A 61 -5.78 -2.78 -15.15
CA GLY A 61 -4.66 -3.70 -14.97
C GLY A 61 -3.29 -3.06 -15.25
N ARG A 62 -3.21 -2.02 -16.09
CA ARG A 62 -1.98 -1.24 -16.33
C ARG A 62 -1.38 -0.61 -15.06
N PHE A 63 -2.18 -0.46 -14.01
CA PHE A 63 -1.75 0.08 -12.71
C PHE A 63 -1.24 -0.99 -11.74
N TYR A 64 -1.16 -2.26 -12.15
CA TYR A 64 -0.73 -3.40 -11.34
C TYR A 64 0.60 -3.20 -10.61
N GLU A 65 1.57 -2.56 -11.26
CA GLU A 65 2.91 -2.34 -10.67
C GLU A 65 2.95 -1.17 -9.67
N LEU A 66 1.97 -0.25 -9.69
CA LEU A 66 2.00 0.95 -8.86
C LEU A 66 1.91 0.66 -7.36
N PRO A 67 1.03 -0.24 -6.87
CA PRO A 67 1.02 -0.69 -5.49
C PRO A 67 2.39 -1.17 -4.98
N PHE A 68 3.11 -1.98 -5.78
CA PHE A 68 4.45 -2.47 -5.43
C PHE A 68 5.50 -1.35 -5.43
N LYS A 69 5.42 -0.44 -6.40
CA LYS A 69 6.26 0.76 -6.47
C LYS A 69 6.05 1.67 -5.24
N ALA A 70 4.82 1.78 -4.76
CA ALA A 70 4.52 2.49 -3.53
C ALA A 70 5.19 1.82 -2.32
N VAL A 71 5.09 0.50 -2.18
CA VAL A 71 5.78 -0.23 -1.10
C VAL A 71 7.28 0.08 -1.10
N LYS A 72 7.93 0.09 -2.26
CA LYS A 72 9.36 0.48 -2.38
C LYS A 72 9.61 1.89 -1.85
N TYR A 73 8.81 2.88 -2.27
CA TYR A 73 8.96 4.26 -1.80
C TYR A 73 8.79 4.40 -0.29
N PHE A 74 7.85 3.67 0.31
CA PHE A 74 7.64 3.68 1.75
C PHE A 74 8.74 2.92 2.51
N ASN A 75 9.28 1.81 1.98
CA ASN A 75 10.44 1.15 2.58
C ASN A 75 11.65 2.11 2.64
N ASP A 76 11.90 2.86 1.57
CA ASP A 76 13.03 3.79 1.48
C ASP A 76 12.91 5.00 2.43
N LYS A 77 11.69 5.42 2.78
CA LYS A 77 11.43 6.70 3.48
C LYS A 77 10.69 6.60 4.81
N ALA A 78 9.73 5.68 4.91
CA ALA A 78 8.80 5.57 6.02
C ALA A 78 9.16 4.44 7.00
N GLU A 79 9.81 3.37 6.54
CA GLU A 79 10.21 2.26 7.43
C GLU A 79 11.19 2.70 8.53
N PRO A 80 12.19 3.57 8.28
CA PRO A 80 13.02 4.13 9.36
C PRO A 80 12.22 4.85 10.44
N LEU A 81 11.07 5.43 10.08
CA LEU A 81 10.15 6.11 10.99
C LEU A 81 9.14 5.15 11.65
N LYS A 82 9.11 3.87 11.23
CA LYS A 82 8.13 2.85 11.65
C LYS A 82 6.67 3.27 11.43
N ARG A 83 6.39 4.04 10.37
CA ARG A 83 5.05 4.60 10.07
C ARG A 83 4.35 3.94 8.87
N PHE A 84 4.77 2.72 8.54
CA PHE A 84 4.30 2.00 7.37
C PHE A 84 4.23 0.48 7.59
N ARG A 85 3.22 -0.16 7.01
CA ARG A 85 3.17 -1.62 6.81
C ARG A 85 2.57 -1.99 5.47
N VAL A 86 3.01 -3.15 4.99
CA VAL A 86 2.38 -3.87 3.91
C VAL A 86 1.30 -4.80 4.48
N ALA A 87 0.14 -4.84 3.83
CA ALA A 87 -0.87 -5.87 3.99
C ALA A 87 -1.10 -6.55 2.64
N ALA A 88 -1.53 -7.81 2.67
CA ALA A 88 -1.83 -8.59 1.47
C ALA A 88 -3.23 -9.19 1.60
N MET A 89 -4.04 -9.07 0.56
CA MET A 89 -5.30 -9.81 0.50
C MET A 89 -5.02 -11.21 -0.07
N THR A 90 -5.25 -12.25 0.72
CA THR A 90 -4.92 -13.64 0.34
C THR A 90 -6.09 -14.62 0.55
N ASP A 91 -7.32 -14.12 0.52
CA ASP A 91 -8.52 -14.93 0.77
C ASP A 91 -8.69 -15.97 -0.35
N PRO A 92 -8.70 -17.29 -0.04
CA PRO A 92 -8.74 -18.35 -1.04
C PRO A 92 -10.04 -18.39 -1.85
N ARG A 93 -11.11 -17.73 -1.39
CA ARG A 93 -12.40 -17.66 -2.11
C ARG A 93 -12.32 -16.80 -3.36
N ILE A 94 -11.35 -15.88 -3.40
CA ILE A 94 -11.20 -14.88 -4.47
C ILE A 94 -9.76 -14.80 -5.01
N MET A 95 -8.82 -15.54 -4.42
CA MET A 95 -7.42 -15.62 -4.84
C MET A 95 -6.99 -17.08 -4.93
N SER A 96 -6.63 -17.52 -6.13
CA SER A 96 -6.12 -18.87 -6.33
C SER A 96 -4.77 -19.05 -5.64
N SER A 97 -4.42 -20.30 -5.31
CA SER A 97 -3.11 -20.61 -4.72
C SER A 97 -1.94 -20.22 -5.63
N SER A 98 -2.11 -20.25 -6.95
CA SER A 98 -1.09 -19.82 -7.92
C SER A 98 -0.91 -18.30 -7.90
N GLU A 99 -2.01 -17.54 -7.89
CA GLU A 99 -1.95 -16.08 -7.78
C GLU A 99 -1.37 -15.65 -6.43
N ARG A 100 -1.78 -16.29 -5.33
CA ARG A 100 -1.23 -16.01 -3.99
C ARG A 100 0.29 -16.18 -3.96
N LYS A 101 0.81 -17.22 -4.62
CA LYS A 101 2.26 -17.42 -4.77
C LYS A 101 2.91 -16.30 -5.58
N LYS A 102 2.28 -15.86 -6.68
CA LYS A 102 2.80 -14.73 -7.49
C LYS A 102 2.84 -13.43 -6.69
N LEU A 103 1.76 -13.12 -5.97
CA LEU A 103 1.67 -11.97 -5.09
C LEU A 103 2.78 -12.01 -4.02
N LEU A 104 2.89 -13.11 -3.25
CA LEU A 104 3.89 -13.25 -2.19
C LEU A 104 5.33 -13.26 -2.75
N GLY A 105 5.54 -13.84 -3.93
CA GLY A 105 6.83 -13.82 -4.62
C GLY A 105 7.22 -12.42 -5.10
N GLY A 106 6.26 -11.62 -5.58
CA GLY A 106 6.46 -10.21 -5.93
C GLY A 106 6.87 -9.38 -4.71
N TYR A 107 6.21 -9.59 -3.57
CA TYR A 107 6.59 -8.95 -2.30
C TYR A 107 7.94 -9.39 -1.76
N GLY A 108 8.26 -10.69 -1.80
CA GLY A 108 9.54 -11.20 -1.32
C GLY A 108 10.71 -10.51 -2.04
N LYS A 109 10.55 -10.19 -3.32
CA LYS A 109 11.52 -9.40 -4.09
C LYS A 109 11.64 -7.95 -3.61
N LEU A 110 10.60 -7.34 -3.03
CA LEU A 110 10.62 -5.94 -2.57
C LEU A 110 11.22 -5.76 -1.16
N THR A 111 11.31 -6.83 -0.38
CA THR A 111 11.90 -6.83 0.97
C THR A 111 13.35 -7.32 1.01
N LEU A 112 13.90 -7.77 -0.11
CA LEU A 112 15.26 -8.32 -0.23
C LEU A 112 16.27 -7.36 -0.88
N PHE A 113 15.90 -6.09 -1.07
CA PHE A 113 16.79 -5.02 -1.52
C PHE A 113 16.90 -3.92 -0.46
#